data_AF-A0A453DMZ2-F1
#
_entry.id   AF-A0A453DMZ2-F1
#
_cell.length_a   1.000
_cell.length_b   1.000
_cell.length_c   1.000
_cell.angle_alpha   90.00
_cell.angle_beta   90.00
_cell.angle_gamma   90.00
#
_symmetry.space_group_name_H-M   'P 1'
#
loop_
_entity.id
_entity.type
_entity.pdbx_description
1 polymer ?
#
loop_
_entity_poly.entity_id
_entity_poly.type
_entity_poly.pdbx_seq_one_letter_code
_entity_poly.pdbx_strand_id
1 'polypeptide(L)'
;MEMQVKAAGGGKRSRTSGGTTATRVVERKEAERERRQHMKALCAKLTSLIPKEYFSNPDTMTQLGSLDVAASYIKKLKERVDELQHRRNSAQAMAAARGASGASTPTTTPTTSGGAGSPEGEKHWEASAPVVEVRQHDDTSMDVVLVCSTERPIMLHQVITILEEEGAEVVNANHSVAGHKIFYTIHSRAFSSRIGIDVSSVSERLRALMP
;
A
#
# COMPACT_ATOMS: atom_id res chain seq x y z
N MET A 1 -35.81 -56.67 65.49
CA MET A 1 -34.95 -57.49 64.61
C MET A 1 -35.69 -57.63 63.29
N GLU A 2 -35.49 -56.68 62.38
CA GLU A 2 -35.89 -56.83 60.98
C GLU A 2 -34.82 -56.11 60.14
N MET A 3 -34.17 -56.90 59.29
CA MET A 3 -33.17 -56.47 58.32
C MET A 3 -33.91 -56.01 57.06
N GLN A 4 -33.61 -54.82 56.56
CA GLN A 4 -33.82 -54.51 55.15
C GLN A 4 -32.49 -54.17 54.49
N VAL A 5 -32.15 -55.02 53.52
CA VAL A 5 -30.94 -54.99 52.71
C VAL A 5 -31.15 -54.04 51.54
N LYS A 6 -30.31 -53.01 51.42
CA LYS A 6 -30.31 -52.07 50.30
C LYS A 6 -29.59 -52.70 49.11
N ALA A 7 -30.33 -53.05 48.07
CA ALA A 7 -29.79 -53.60 46.83
C ALA A 7 -28.99 -52.54 46.04
N ALA A 8 -27.79 -52.93 45.63
CA ALA A 8 -27.00 -52.23 44.63
C ALA A 8 -27.56 -52.54 43.23
N GLY A 9 -27.88 -51.49 42.46
CA GLY A 9 -28.49 -51.63 41.14
C GLY A 9 -27.96 -50.59 40.15
N GLY A 10 -26.86 -50.94 39.47
CA GLY A 10 -26.60 -50.61 38.07
C GLY A 10 -26.60 -49.12 37.67
N GLY A 11 -25.50 -48.42 37.93
CA GLY A 11 -25.15 -47.24 37.15
C GLY A 11 -24.93 -47.64 35.69
N LYS A 12 -25.93 -47.41 34.83
CA LYS A 12 -25.84 -47.62 33.38
C LYS A 12 -24.94 -46.52 32.79
N ARG A 13 -23.62 -46.72 32.91
CA ARG A 13 -22.64 -46.01 32.10
C ARG A 13 -22.88 -46.40 30.64
N SER A 14 -23.66 -45.57 29.93
CA SER A 14 -23.71 -45.57 28.48
C SER A 14 -22.33 -45.18 27.97
N ARG A 15 -21.48 -46.18 27.76
CA ARG A 15 -20.24 -46.05 26.99
C ARG A 15 -20.47 -46.72 25.63
N THR A 16 -20.21 -45.89 24.62
CA THR A 16 -19.71 -46.19 23.28
C THR A 16 -20.63 -46.88 22.28
N SER A 17 -20.87 -46.20 21.16
CA SER A 17 -20.65 -46.74 19.80
C SER A 17 -20.80 -45.55 18.84
N GLY A 18 -19.84 -45.13 18.03
CA GLY A 18 -18.84 -45.92 17.30
C GLY A 18 -18.69 -45.44 15.84
N GLY A 19 -19.36 -44.36 15.44
CA GLY A 19 -19.37 -43.87 14.05
C GLY A 19 -18.55 -42.61 13.74
N THR A 20 -17.83 -42.02 14.71
CA THR A 20 -17.34 -40.62 14.59
C THR A 20 -15.82 -40.47 14.62
N THR A 21 -15.06 -41.53 14.91
CA THR A 21 -13.60 -41.45 14.94
C THR A 21 -12.99 -41.45 13.54
N ALA A 22 -13.49 -42.29 12.63
CA ALA A 22 -13.01 -42.35 11.26
C ALA A 22 -13.29 -41.04 10.50
N THR A 23 -14.50 -40.47 10.64
CA THR A 23 -14.87 -39.19 10.02
C THR A 23 -14.00 -38.04 10.52
N ARG A 24 -13.79 -37.92 11.84
CA ARG A 24 -12.87 -36.92 12.42
C ARG A 24 -11.43 -37.09 11.98
N VAL A 25 -10.96 -38.32 11.76
CA VAL A 25 -9.62 -38.58 11.24
C VAL A 25 -9.51 -38.15 9.77
N VAL A 26 -10.55 -38.36 8.97
CA VAL A 26 -10.61 -37.89 7.57
C VAL A 26 -10.64 -36.37 7.51
N GLU A 27 -11.52 -35.71 8.28
CA GLU A 27 -11.59 -34.25 8.39
C GLU A 27 -10.24 -33.64 8.79
N ARG A 28 -9.56 -34.22 9.78
CA ARG A 28 -8.21 -33.78 10.17
C ARG A 28 -7.18 -33.94 9.05
N LYS A 29 -7.25 -35.04 8.29
CA LYS A 29 -6.35 -35.28 7.15
C LYS A 29 -6.61 -34.28 6.01
N GLU A 30 -7.87 -33.95 5.76
CA GLU A 30 -8.26 -32.95 4.75
C GLU A 30 -7.82 -31.55 5.17
N ALA A 31 -8.14 -31.13 6.39
CA ALA A 31 -7.71 -29.84 6.93
C ALA A 31 -6.17 -29.69 6.91
N GLU A 32 -5.42 -30.74 7.28
CA GLU A 32 -3.95 -30.71 7.21
C GLU A 32 -3.44 -30.70 5.77
N ARG A 33 -4.14 -31.33 4.82
CA ARG A 33 -3.82 -31.24 3.39
C ARG A 33 -4.04 -29.82 2.87
N GLU A 34 -5.18 -29.20 3.16
CA GLU A 34 -5.49 -27.81 2.78
C GLU A 34 -4.45 -26.86 3.35
N ARG A 35 -4.09 -27.03 4.64
CA ARG A 35 -3.04 -26.24 5.29
C ARG A 35 -1.71 -26.32 4.54
N ARG A 36 -1.30 -27.52 4.10
CA ARG A 36 -0.05 -27.74 3.33
C ARG A 36 -0.12 -27.14 1.93
N GLN A 37 -1.27 -27.27 1.26
CA GLN A 37 -1.48 -26.66 -0.05
C GLN A 37 -1.41 -25.13 0.03
N HIS A 38 -2.04 -24.53 1.04
CA HIS A 38 -1.97 -23.11 1.30
C HIS A 38 -0.53 -22.64 1.55
N MET A 39 0.21 -23.34 2.41
CA MET A 39 1.63 -23.04 2.65
C MET A 39 2.46 -23.12 1.36
N LYS A 40 2.24 -24.15 0.53
CA LYS A 40 2.91 -24.30 -0.76
C LYS A 40 2.61 -23.13 -1.70
N ALA A 41 1.36 -22.68 -1.76
CA ALA A 41 0.96 -21.54 -2.57
C ALA A 41 1.63 -20.23 -2.11
N LEU A 42 1.71 -19.99 -0.80
CA LEU A 42 2.42 -18.83 -0.25
C LEU A 42 3.91 -18.85 -0.57
N CYS A 43 4.59 -20.00 -0.45
CA CYS A 43 5.99 -20.14 -0.84
C CYS A 43 6.19 -19.82 -2.33
N ALA A 44 5.32 -20.31 -3.21
CA ALA A 44 5.39 -20.00 -4.64
C ALA A 44 5.20 -18.49 -4.93
N LYS A 45 4.24 -17.84 -4.25
CA LYS A 45 4.03 -16.39 -4.36
C LYS A 45 5.28 -15.62 -3.90
N LEU A 46 5.90 -16.03 -2.79
CA LEU A 46 7.15 -15.44 -2.30
C LEU A 46 8.27 -15.53 -3.34
N THR A 47 8.47 -16.70 -3.95
CA THR A 47 9.47 -16.91 -4.99
C THR A 47 9.22 -16.00 -6.20
N SER A 48 7.96 -15.73 -6.55
CA SER A 48 7.62 -14.85 -7.69
C SER A 48 7.91 -13.36 -7.46
N LEU A 49 7.96 -12.91 -6.20
CA LEU A 49 8.23 -11.51 -5.83
C LEU A 49 9.72 -11.18 -5.75
N ILE A 50 10.58 -12.20 -5.71
CA ILE A 50 12.02 -12.02 -5.58
C ILE A 50 12.65 -12.07 -6.97
N PRO A 51 13.55 -11.13 -7.32
CA PRO A 51 14.21 -11.14 -8.62
C PRO A 51 14.98 -12.44 -8.85
N LYS A 52 14.95 -12.94 -10.10
CA LYS A 52 15.47 -14.27 -10.46
C LYS A 52 16.97 -14.39 -10.23
N GLU A 53 17.68 -13.27 -10.24
CA GLU A 53 19.14 -13.18 -10.07
C GLU A 53 19.58 -13.61 -8.67
N TYR A 54 18.66 -13.66 -7.70
CA TYR A 54 18.93 -14.10 -6.33
C TYR A 54 18.74 -15.61 -6.13
N PHE A 55 18.15 -16.30 -7.11
CA PHE A 55 17.98 -17.75 -7.08
C PHE A 55 19.11 -18.40 -7.88
N SER A 56 20.21 -18.75 -7.21
CA SER A 56 21.37 -19.35 -7.87
C SER A 56 21.07 -20.66 -8.60
N ASN A 57 20.06 -21.42 -8.15
CA ASN A 57 19.52 -22.60 -8.85
C ASN A 57 18.05 -22.84 -8.41
N PRO A 58 17.03 -22.48 -9.22
CA PRO A 58 15.62 -22.62 -8.82
C PRO A 58 15.17 -24.07 -8.62
N ASP A 59 15.77 -25.02 -9.36
CA ASP A 59 15.35 -26.42 -9.37
C ASP A 59 15.85 -27.25 -8.17
N THR A 60 16.84 -26.75 -7.43
CA THR A 60 17.39 -27.40 -6.23
C THR A 60 17.08 -26.66 -4.93
N MET A 61 16.29 -25.57 -5.01
CA MET A 61 16.08 -24.68 -3.88
C MET A 61 15.11 -25.26 -2.86
N THR A 62 15.56 -25.41 -1.61
CA THR A 62 14.70 -25.84 -0.51
C THR A 62 13.75 -24.71 -0.07
N GLN A 63 12.62 -25.07 0.55
CA GLN A 63 11.70 -24.05 1.11
C GLN A 63 12.41 -23.12 2.10
N LEU A 64 13.33 -23.66 2.92
CA LEU A 64 14.09 -22.86 3.87
C LEU A 64 15.08 -21.91 3.16
N GLY A 65 15.82 -22.41 2.17
CA GLY A 65 16.73 -21.57 1.37
C GLY A 65 16.00 -20.43 0.65
N SER A 66 14.78 -20.68 0.15
CA SER A 66 13.96 -19.62 -0.42
C SER A 66 13.56 -18.54 0.59
N LEU A 67 13.35 -18.90 1.87
CA LEU A 67 13.03 -17.92 2.92
C LEU A 67 14.25 -17.09 3.31
N ASP A 68 15.44 -17.70 3.36
CA ASP A 68 16.69 -16.97 3.66
C ASP A 68 17.04 -15.97 2.55
N VAL A 69 16.84 -16.37 1.29
CA VAL A 69 16.99 -15.45 0.14
C VAL A 69 15.98 -14.31 0.23
N ALA A 70 14.72 -14.61 0.56
CA ALA A 70 13.69 -13.58 0.76
C ALA A 70 14.07 -12.59 1.86
N ALA A 71 14.53 -13.08 3.00
CA ALA A 71 14.96 -12.25 4.12
C ALA A 71 16.14 -11.34 3.74
N SER A 72 17.11 -11.89 3.01
CA SER A 72 18.25 -11.14 2.49
C SER A 72 17.83 -10.05 1.50
N TYR A 73 16.89 -10.36 0.62
CA TYR A 73 16.34 -9.41 -0.34
C TYR A 73 15.56 -8.28 0.35
N ILE A 74 14.73 -8.60 1.35
CA ILE A 74 14.03 -7.59 2.17
C ILE A 74 15.03 -6.67 2.86
N LYS A 75 16.11 -7.21 3.44
CA LYS A 75 17.17 -6.41 4.08
C LYS A 75 17.79 -5.43 3.08
N LYS A 76 18.18 -5.90 1.89
CA LYS A 76 18.74 -5.04 0.84
C LYS A 76 17.77 -3.95 0.38
N LEU A 77 16.48 -4.28 0.23
CA LEU A 77 15.48 -3.29 -0.16
C LEU A 77 15.32 -2.19 0.90
N LYS A 78 15.35 -2.55 2.18
CA LYS A 78 15.31 -1.58 3.29
C LYS A 78 16.51 -0.63 3.24
N GLU A 79 17.71 -1.17 3.14
CA GLU A 79 18.94 -0.37 3.02
C GLU A 79 18.89 0.57 1.81
N ARG A 80 18.39 0.10 0.67
CA ARG A 80 18.23 0.92 -0.54
C ARG A 80 17.20 2.04 -0.35
N VAL A 81 16.10 1.78 0.35
CA VAL A 81 15.10 2.81 0.68
C VAL A 81 15.73 3.89 1.57
N ASP A 82 16.46 3.49 2.61
CA ASP A 82 17.12 4.43 3.52
C ASP A 82 18.18 5.27 2.79
N GLU A 83 18.98 4.67 1.91
CA GLU A 83 19.95 5.37 1.05
C GLU A 83 19.26 6.38 0.13
N LEU A 84 18.18 5.98 -0.53
CA LEU A 84 17.40 6.85 -1.42
C LEU A 84 16.78 8.01 -0.66
N GLN A 85 16.27 7.78 0.55
CA GLN A 85 15.72 8.83 1.41
C GLN A 85 16.81 9.80 1.87
N HIS A 86 17.97 9.31 2.31
CA HIS A 86 19.09 10.15 2.69
C HIS A 86 19.56 11.01 1.50
N ARG A 87 19.71 10.40 0.32
CA ARG A 87 20.09 11.12 -0.91
C ARG A 87 19.05 12.17 -1.30
N ARG A 88 17.74 11.86 -1.19
CA ARG A 88 16.66 12.82 -1.42
C ARG A 88 16.78 14.03 -0.48
N ASN A 89 16.92 13.79 0.82
CA ASN A 89 16.96 14.85 1.83
C ASN A 89 18.19 15.74 1.65
N SER A 90 19.35 15.16 1.36
CA SER A 90 20.58 15.90 1.08
C SER A 90 20.47 16.73 -0.21
N ALA A 91 19.90 16.18 -1.28
CA ALA A 91 19.65 16.93 -2.51
C ALA A 91 18.65 18.09 -2.29
N GLN A 92 17.61 17.87 -1.48
CA GLN A 92 16.63 18.89 -1.13
C GLN A 92 17.24 20.01 -0.29
N ALA A 93 18.10 19.69 0.68
CA ALA A 93 18.83 20.69 1.46
C ALA A 93 19.77 21.54 0.58
N MET A 94 20.47 20.91 -0.36
CA MET A 94 21.34 21.61 -1.32
C MET A 94 20.55 22.52 -2.29
N ALA A 95 19.35 22.10 -2.70
CA ALA A 95 18.46 22.93 -3.53
C ALA A 95 17.94 24.15 -2.75
N ALA A 96 17.54 23.97 -1.49
CA ALA A 96 17.11 25.07 -0.62
C ALA A 96 18.24 26.09 -0.38
N ALA A 97 19.49 25.64 -0.19
CA ALA A 97 20.64 26.51 0.01
C ALA A 97 21.00 27.34 -1.24
N ARG A 98 20.71 26.84 -2.44
CA ARG A 98 20.93 27.55 -3.72
C ARG A 98 19.83 28.56 -4.07
N GLY A 99 18.65 28.44 -3.47
CA GLY A 99 17.49 29.32 -3.71
C GLY A 99 17.54 30.68 -2.99
N ALA A 100 18.59 30.98 -2.22
CA ALA A 100 18.70 32.20 -1.41
C ALA A 100 19.57 33.32 -2.03
N SER A 101 20.02 33.17 -3.29
CA SER A 101 20.81 34.22 -3.97
C SER A 101 20.21 34.54 -5.33
N GLY A 102 19.26 35.47 -5.33
CA GLY A 102 18.63 35.95 -6.55
C GLY A 102 17.49 36.91 -6.31
N ALA A 103 17.77 38.08 -5.73
CA ALA A 103 17.22 39.38 -6.16
C ALA A 103 17.39 40.47 -5.07
N SER A 104 18.57 41.08 -5.03
CA SER A 104 18.68 42.49 -4.65
C SER A 104 20.01 43.05 -5.14
N THR A 105 19.99 43.56 -6.36
CA THR A 105 20.83 44.69 -6.77
C THR A 105 20.18 45.35 -7.98
N PRO A 106 19.63 46.55 -7.80
CA PRO A 106 19.77 47.56 -8.82
C PRO A 106 20.53 48.75 -8.21
N THR A 107 21.81 48.86 -8.57
CA THR A 107 22.54 50.11 -8.41
C THR A 107 22.11 51.07 -9.51
N THR A 108 21.24 52.01 -9.11
CA THR A 108 21.09 53.40 -9.56
C THR A 108 21.67 53.82 -10.92
N THR A 109 20.81 54.30 -11.82
CA THR A 109 21.00 55.57 -12.54
C THR A 109 19.62 56.22 -12.80
N PRO A 110 19.43 57.55 -12.58
CA PRO A 110 18.15 58.23 -12.75
C PRO A 110 18.13 59.06 -14.03
N THR A 111 17.26 58.78 -15.01
CA THR A 111 16.97 59.74 -16.10
C THR A 111 15.58 59.48 -16.71
N THR A 112 14.61 60.29 -16.26
CA THR A 112 13.38 60.80 -16.94
C THR A 112 12.52 59.93 -17.90
N SER A 113 11.26 59.78 -17.48
CA SER A 113 9.96 59.85 -18.20
C SER A 113 9.47 58.71 -19.13
N GLY A 114 8.37 58.07 -18.68
CA GLY A 114 7.27 57.42 -19.44
C GLY A 114 7.63 56.15 -20.25
N GLY A 115 7.28 54.92 -19.86
CA GLY A 115 5.94 54.35 -19.70
C GLY A 115 5.42 53.86 -21.08
N ALA A 116 5.18 52.58 -21.39
CA ALA A 116 5.23 51.32 -20.65
C ALA A 116 5.65 50.20 -21.62
N GLY A 117 6.79 49.55 -21.37
CA GLY A 117 7.22 48.33 -22.04
C GLY A 117 7.16 47.19 -21.02
N SER A 118 6.21 46.28 -21.21
CA SER A 118 6.07 45.07 -20.40
C SER A 118 7.22 44.12 -20.73
N PRO A 119 8.05 43.67 -19.77
CA PRO A 119 9.07 42.68 -20.05
C PRO A 119 8.42 41.30 -20.06
N GLU A 120 8.24 40.76 -21.26
CA GLU A 120 8.04 39.33 -21.50
C GLU A 120 9.27 38.57 -20.98
N GLY A 121 9.10 37.82 -19.89
CA GLY A 121 10.22 37.15 -19.24
C GLY A 121 9.81 36.11 -18.20
N GLU A 122 8.65 35.48 -18.34
CA GLU A 122 8.18 34.46 -17.41
C GLU A 122 8.19 33.11 -18.13
N LYS A 123 9.24 32.32 -17.89
CA LYS A 123 9.37 30.97 -18.44
C LYS A 123 8.27 30.08 -17.84
N HIS A 124 7.18 29.95 -18.57
CA HIS A 124 6.36 28.77 -18.79
C HIS A 124 7.05 27.47 -18.33
N TRP A 125 6.96 27.12 -17.05
CA TRP A 125 6.94 25.73 -16.66
C TRP A 125 5.47 25.36 -16.83
N GLU A 126 5.19 24.60 -17.88
CA GLU A 126 3.83 24.20 -18.23
C GLU A 126 3.10 23.71 -16.98
N ALA A 127 1.92 24.30 -16.79
CA ALA A 127 0.82 23.78 -16.01
C ALA A 127 0.63 22.31 -16.39
N SER A 128 1.43 21.43 -15.77
CA SER A 128 1.29 20.00 -15.98
C SER A 128 -0.02 19.68 -15.32
N ALA A 129 -0.99 19.30 -16.15
CA ALA A 129 -2.32 18.99 -15.68
C ALA A 129 -2.21 18.00 -14.51
N PRO A 130 -2.97 18.21 -13.44
CA PRO A 130 -2.98 17.28 -12.33
C PRO A 130 -3.22 15.85 -12.83
N VAL A 131 -2.37 14.93 -12.38
CA VAL A 131 -2.43 13.52 -12.80
C VAL A 131 -3.14 12.73 -11.72
N VAL A 132 -4.15 11.96 -12.13
CA VAL A 132 -4.82 10.97 -11.28
C VAL A 132 -4.64 9.61 -11.93
N GLU A 133 -4.00 8.71 -11.20
CA GLU A 133 -3.86 7.30 -11.57
C GLU A 133 -4.48 6.43 -10.49
N VAL A 134 -5.34 5.51 -10.89
CA VAL A 134 -5.98 4.56 -10.00
C VAL A 134 -5.57 3.16 -10.44
N ARG A 135 -4.93 2.41 -9.54
CA ARG A 135 -4.34 1.10 -9.81
C ARG A 135 -5.04 0.06 -8.94
N GLN A 136 -5.74 -0.89 -9.56
CA GLN A 136 -6.32 -2.02 -8.84
C GLN A 136 -5.29 -3.14 -8.72
N HIS A 137 -5.05 -3.60 -7.49
CA HIS A 137 -4.06 -4.64 -7.20
C HIS A 137 -4.70 -6.03 -7.07
N ASP A 138 -5.84 -6.11 -6.40
CA ASP A 138 -6.68 -7.31 -6.27
C ASP A 138 -8.17 -6.91 -6.33
N ASP A 139 -9.07 -7.89 -6.25
CA ASP A 139 -10.54 -7.66 -6.24
C ASP A 139 -11.03 -6.79 -5.06
N THR A 140 -10.16 -6.56 -4.08
CA THR A 140 -10.50 -5.84 -2.84
C THR A 140 -9.58 -4.66 -2.55
N SER A 141 -8.48 -4.47 -3.28
CA SER A 141 -7.44 -3.49 -2.96
C SER A 141 -7.14 -2.55 -4.14
N MET A 142 -6.96 -1.27 -3.84
CA MET A 142 -6.74 -0.22 -4.83
C MET A 142 -5.77 0.85 -4.31
N ASP A 143 -4.92 1.34 -5.20
CA ASP A 143 -3.99 2.42 -4.96
C ASP A 143 -4.36 3.64 -5.81
N VAL A 144 -4.41 4.82 -5.20
CA VAL A 144 -4.65 6.09 -5.87
C VAL A 144 -3.39 6.95 -5.79
N VAL A 145 -2.88 7.36 -6.94
CA VAL A 145 -1.74 8.28 -7.06
C VAL A 145 -2.26 9.60 -7.64
N LEU A 146 -2.13 10.68 -6.88
CA LEU A 146 -2.47 12.03 -7.35
C LEU A 146 -1.22 12.90 -7.42
N VAL A 147 -1.07 13.67 -8.49
CA VAL A 147 -0.01 14.67 -8.65
C VAL A 147 -0.65 16.01 -8.87
N CYS A 148 -0.45 16.97 -7.96
CA CYS A 148 -0.96 18.33 -8.09
C CYS A 148 0.16 19.37 -7.92
N SER A 149 -0.12 20.61 -8.30
CA SER A 149 0.80 21.72 -8.05
C SER A 149 0.72 22.18 -6.59
N THR A 150 1.82 22.68 -6.03
CA THR A 150 1.82 23.37 -4.73
C THR A 150 1.06 24.70 -4.78
N GLU A 151 0.85 25.28 -5.97
CA GLU A 151 0.10 26.53 -6.15
C GLU A 151 -1.42 26.33 -6.11
N ARG A 152 -1.87 25.11 -6.43
CA ARG A 152 -3.28 24.70 -6.37
C ARG A 152 -3.36 23.34 -5.68
N PRO A 153 -3.13 23.28 -4.36
CA PRO A 153 -3.17 22.03 -3.63
C PRO A 153 -4.59 21.49 -3.58
N ILE A 154 -4.72 20.17 -3.61
CA ILE A 154 -5.99 19.47 -3.44
C ILE A 154 -6.24 19.23 -1.95
N MET A 155 -7.49 19.34 -1.52
CA MET A 155 -7.85 19.07 -0.13
C MET A 155 -7.93 17.55 0.07
N LEU A 156 -6.95 16.97 0.76
CA LEU A 156 -6.87 15.52 0.96
C LEU A 156 -8.13 14.93 1.60
N HIS A 157 -8.83 15.67 2.46
CA HIS A 157 -10.08 15.20 3.04
C HIS A 157 -11.17 14.98 1.97
N GLN A 158 -11.23 15.77 0.90
CA GLN A 158 -12.20 15.58 -0.19
C GLN A 158 -11.90 14.31 -0.97
N VAL A 159 -10.61 14.03 -1.19
CA VAL A 159 -10.16 12.77 -1.82
C VAL A 159 -10.56 11.58 -0.95
N ILE A 160 -10.34 11.64 0.36
CA ILE A 160 -10.74 10.59 1.30
C ILE A 160 -12.27 10.40 1.30
N THR A 161 -13.04 11.49 1.34
CA THR A 161 -14.50 11.42 1.29
C THR A 161 -15.00 10.73 0.02
N ILE A 162 -14.44 11.05 -1.15
CA ILE A 162 -14.79 10.36 -2.41
C ILE A 162 -14.51 8.86 -2.27
N LEU A 163 -13.35 8.48 -1.73
CA LEU A 163 -13.01 7.07 -1.57
C LEU A 163 -13.98 6.34 -0.62
N GLU A 164 -14.34 6.96 0.50
CA GLU A 164 -15.27 6.36 1.47
C GLU A 164 -16.70 6.25 0.92
N GLU A 165 -17.17 7.26 0.17
CA GLU A 165 -18.49 7.25 -0.48
C GLU A 165 -18.59 6.14 -1.54
N GLU A 166 -17.51 5.86 -2.26
CA GLU A 166 -17.43 4.77 -3.24
C GLU A 166 -17.10 3.40 -2.61
N GLY A 167 -17.23 3.28 -1.29
CA GLY A 167 -17.12 2.02 -0.57
C GLY A 167 -15.68 1.58 -0.27
N ALA A 168 -14.69 2.47 -0.36
CA ALA A 168 -13.30 2.19 -0.05
C ALA A 168 -12.88 2.70 1.34
N GLU A 169 -12.42 1.80 2.20
CA GLU A 169 -11.73 2.10 3.45
C GLU A 169 -10.29 2.53 3.14
N VAL A 170 -9.89 3.73 3.57
CA VAL A 170 -8.50 4.19 3.44
C VAL A 170 -7.62 3.52 4.50
N VAL A 171 -6.67 2.71 4.05
CA VAL A 171 -5.74 1.98 4.93
C VAL A 171 -4.49 2.79 5.21
N ASN A 172 -3.97 3.47 4.18
CA ASN A 172 -2.77 4.29 4.29
C ASN A 172 -2.87 5.48 3.34
N ALA A 173 -2.43 6.65 3.79
CA ALA A 173 -2.34 7.84 2.96
C ALA A 173 -0.99 8.49 3.20
N ASN A 174 -0.23 8.67 2.13
CA ASN A 174 1.06 9.32 2.15
C ASN A 174 1.06 10.50 1.18
N HIS A 175 1.86 11.51 1.49
CA HIS A 175 2.12 12.61 0.58
C HIS A 175 3.60 12.94 0.57
N SER A 176 4.09 13.45 -0.54
CA SER A 176 5.45 13.94 -0.64
C SER A 176 5.50 15.13 -1.57
N VAL A 177 6.30 16.13 -1.20
CA VAL A 177 6.46 17.37 -1.99
C VAL A 177 7.83 17.33 -2.67
N ALA A 178 7.87 17.73 -3.94
CA ALA A 178 9.11 17.91 -4.70
C ALA A 178 9.00 19.15 -5.60
N GLY A 179 9.72 20.22 -5.25
CA GLY A 179 9.64 21.51 -5.94
C GLY A 179 8.22 22.07 -5.88
N HIS A 180 7.62 22.31 -7.05
CA HIS A 180 6.26 22.84 -7.20
C HIS A 180 5.18 21.75 -7.34
N LYS A 181 5.50 20.48 -7.05
CA LYS A 181 4.56 19.35 -7.17
C LYS A 181 4.37 18.63 -5.84
N ILE A 182 3.14 18.24 -5.56
CA ILE A 182 2.74 17.39 -4.46
C ILE A 182 2.27 16.05 -5.03
N PHE A 183 2.80 14.97 -4.49
CA PHE A 183 2.47 13.60 -4.84
C PHE A 183 1.70 12.99 -3.66
N TYR A 184 0.48 12.55 -3.88
CA TYR A 184 -0.31 11.78 -2.94
C TYR A 184 -0.32 10.32 -3.36
N THR A 185 -0.23 9.42 -2.39
CA THR A 185 -0.36 7.97 -2.59
C THR A 185 -1.27 7.44 -1.50
N ILE A 186 -2.44 6.96 -1.90
CA ILE A 186 -3.49 6.48 -1.01
C ILE A 186 -3.74 5.01 -1.32
N HIS A 187 -3.59 4.17 -0.31
CA HIS A 187 -3.91 2.76 -0.38
C HIS A 187 -5.24 2.53 0.31
N SER A 188 -6.18 1.95 -0.41
CA SER A 188 -7.53 1.68 0.06
C SER A 188 -7.93 0.24 -0.18
N ARG A 189 -8.86 -0.24 0.63
CA ARG A 189 -9.45 -1.57 0.54
C ARG A 189 -10.97 -1.48 0.57
N ALA A 190 -11.66 -2.40 -0.09
CA ALA A 190 -13.12 -2.40 -0.07
C ALA A 190 -13.62 -2.52 1.37
N PHE A 191 -14.55 -1.66 1.76
CA PHE A 191 -15.21 -1.71 3.07
C PHE A 191 -15.94 -3.04 3.27
N SER A 192 -16.47 -3.61 2.18
CA SER A 192 -17.08 -4.94 2.18
C SER A 192 -16.72 -5.72 0.93
N SER A 193 -16.32 -6.99 1.11
CA SER A 193 -16.09 -7.93 0.01
C SER A 193 -17.34 -8.20 -0.84
N ARG A 194 -18.54 -7.84 -0.37
CA ARG A 194 -19.79 -7.97 -1.12
C ARG A 194 -20.12 -6.78 -2.01
N ILE A 195 -19.60 -5.59 -1.68
CA ILE A 195 -20.01 -4.32 -2.31
C ILE A 195 -18.93 -3.78 -3.25
N GLY A 196 -17.70 -4.31 -3.18
CA GLY A 196 -16.63 -3.93 -4.12
C GLY A 196 -16.22 -2.45 -3.99
N ILE A 197 -15.30 -2.02 -4.84
CA ILE A 197 -14.96 -0.60 -5.02
C ILE A 197 -15.27 -0.27 -6.48
N ASP A 198 -15.99 0.82 -6.73
CA ASP A 198 -16.16 1.33 -8.09
C ASP A 198 -14.94 2.17 -8.52
N VAL A 199 -13.93 1.48 -9.04
CA VAL A 199 -12.65 2.08 -9.48
C VAL A 199 -12.87 3.15 -10.58
N SER A 200 -13.85 2.94 -11.46
CA SER A 200 -14.15 3.86 -12.56
C SER A 200 -14.80 5.15 -12.04
N SER A 201 -15.80 5.02 -11.15
CA SER A 201 -16.42 6.16 -10.46
C SER A 201 -15.39 6.96 -9.66
N VAL A 202 -14.54 6.28 -8.88
CA VAL A 202 -13.45 6.93 -8.14
C VAL A 202 -12.55 7.75 -9.07
N SER A 203 -12.09 7.16 -10.18
CA SER A 203 -11.22 7.85 -11.14
C SER A 203 -11.87 9.09 -11.76
N GLU A 204 -13.15 9.00 -12.12
CA GLU A 204 -13.91 10.11 -12.69
C GLU A 204 -14.13 11.24 -11.67
N ARG A 205 -14.59 10.90 -10.46
CA ARG A 205 -14.85 11.88 -9.39
C ARG A 205 -13.57 12.57 -8.93
N LEU A 206 -12.46 11.84 -8.84
CA LEU A 206 -11.16 12.43 -8.52
C LEU A 206 -10.66 13.33 -9.64
N ARG A 207 -10.88 12.97 -10.91
CA ARG A 207 -10.53 13.84 -12.04
C ARG A 207 -11.37 15.11 -12.06
N ALA A 208 -12.65 15.04 -11.68
CA ALA A 208 -13.52 16.21 -11.55
C ALA A 208 -13.11 17.13 -10.38
N LEU A 209 -12.48 16.58 -9.34
CA LEU A 209 -11.95 17.34 -8.20
C LEU A 209 -10.64 18.08 -8.56
N MET A 210 -9.97 17.69 -9.65
CA MET A 210 -8.70 18.30 -10.03
C MET A 210 -8.90 19.70 -10.65
N PRO A 211 -8.06 20.70 -10.26
CA PRO A 211 -8.16 22.09 -10.71
C PRO A 211 -7.55 22.38 -12.09
#